data_AF-A0A958A6S8-F1
#
_entry.id   AF-A0A958A6S8-F1
#
_cell.length_a   1.000
_cell.length_b   1.000
_cell.length_c   1.000
_cell.angle_alpha   90.00
_cell.angle_beta   90.00
_cell.angle_gamma   90.00
#
_symmetry.space_group_name_H-M   'P 1'
#
loop_
_entity.id
_entity.type
_entity.pdbx_description
1 polymer ?
#
loop_
_entity_poly.entity_id
_entity_poly.type
_entity_poly.pdbx_seq_one_letter_code
_entity_poly.pdbx_strand_id
1 'polypeptide(L)'
;MNIQPFTLERYFAQYEFNAPYLLCTSDCESLTVGELLALEPGAAEGLQQCWLGYTESQGSPELRTEIAGLYHQIDLDDILVHAGAEEAIFNFMNAVLDPGDHVIVHSPCYQSLYEVARAAGCQLTRWATAEAEDWTLDLAWLEQHIQPNTKVIVVNCPHNPTGYLMSQDAQQQLIEIARRHNLLLFFDEVYRGLEYRPEDQLPAACDLYENAISLGVMSKTYGLAGLRIGWIATRNREVYQAMAAFKDYTTICNSAPSEYLAALALRQKGAIVERNLEIAKHNLALLNSFFDRHQAIFSWVPPKAGAIAFPGLKLNQSVEAFCAD
;
A
#
# COMPACT_ATOMS: atom_id res chain seq x y z
N MET A 1 -1.35 12.12 21.77
CA MET A 1 -2.04 11.10 20.96
C MET A 1 -1.96 9.77 21.72
N ASN A 2 -3.08 9.07 21.92
CA ASN A 2 -3.10 7.76 22.56
C ASN A 2 -2.90 6.68 21.49
N ILE A 3 -1.67 6.52 20.99
CA ILE A 3 -1.31 5.59 19.90
C ILE A 3 -0.41 4.47 20.44
N GLN A 4 -0.71 3.22 20.08
CA GLN A 4 0.09 2.07 20.48
C GLN A 4 1.40 2.01 19.68
N PRO A 5 2.49 1.44 20.25
CA PRO A 5 3.70 1.16 19.49
C PRO A 5 3.40 0.33 18.24
N PHE A 6 4.04 0.67 17.12
CA PHE A 6 3.91 -0.09 15.88
C PHE A 6 4.70 -1.39 16.00
N THR A 7 4.03 -2.50 16.25
CA THR A 7 4.66 -3.79 16.59
C THR A 7 5.61 -4.28 15.50
N LEU A 8 5.17 -4.22 14.23
CA LEU A 8 6.01 -4.60 13.09
C LEU A 8 7.29 -3.76 13.01
N GLU A 9 7.19 -2.43 13.11
CA GLU A 9 8.34 -1.54 13.04
C GLU A 9 9.27 -1.68 14.26
N ARG A 10 8.73 -2.02 15.44
CA ARG A 10 9.57 -2.35 16.61
C ARG A 10 10.31 -3.66 16.43
N TYR A 11 9.70 -4.64 15.77
CA TYR A 11 10.35 -5.89 15.40
C TYR A 11 11.48 -5.64 14.38
N PHE A 12 11.21 -4.92 13.29
CA PHE A 12 12.25 -4.58 12.30
C PHE A 12 13.41 -3.78 12.91
N ALA A 13 13.14 -2.79 13.77
CA ALA A 13 14.18 -2.02 14.42
C ALA A 13 15.18 -2.89 15.22
N GLN A 14 14.75 -4.06 15.69
CA GLN A 14 15.61 -5.01 16.40
C GLN A 14 16.43 -5.90 15.44
N TYR A 15 15.84 -6.34 14.33
CA TYR A 15 16.38 -7.45 13.53
C TYR A 15 16.86 -7.07 12.11
N GLU A 16 16.33 -6.00 11.50
CA GLU A 16 16.50 -5.69 10.07
C GLU A 16 17.96 -5.60 9.62
N PHE A 17 18.80 -4.92 10.40
CA PHE A 17 20.20 -4.66 10.05
C PHE A 17 21.20 -5.66 10.64
N ASN A 18 20.71 -6.69 11.34
CA ASN A 18 21.56 -7.68 12.01
C ASN A 18 21.27 -9.13 11.56
N ALA A 19 20.16 -9.37 10.85
CA ALA A 19 19.83 -10.68 10.31
C ALA A 19 20.76 -11.02 9.12
N PRO A 20 21.38 -12.21 9.07
CA PRO A 20 22.26 -12.60 7.97
C PRO A 20 21.48 -12.85 6.66
N TYR A 21 20.20 -13.20 6.76
CA TYR A 21 19.29 -13.41 5.64
C TYR A 21 17.97 -12.70 5.95
N LEU A 22 17.67 -11.65 5.18
CA LEU A 22 16.47 -10.84 5.37
C LEU A 22 15.38 -11.33 4.40
N LEU A 23 14.47 -12.17 4.89
CA LEU A 23 13.35 -12.76 4.12
C LEU A 23 11.98 -12.31 4.65
N CYS A 24 11.93 -11.22 5.39
CA CYS A 24 10.71 -10.69 6.01
C CYS A 24 10.26 -9.35 5.42
N THR A 25 11.02 -8.76 4.50
CA THR A 25 10.61 -7.51 3.86
C THR A 25 9.40 -7.76 2.96
N SER A 26 8.65 -6.69 2.74
CA SER A 26 7.43 -6.71 1.95
C SER A 26 7.55 -5.85 0.70
N ASP A 27 8.77 -5.50 0.28
CA ASP A 27 9.07 -4.74 -0.94
C ASP A 27 9.89 -5.57 -1.93
N CYS A 28 9.93 -5.10 -3.17
CA CYS A 28 10.80 -5.69 -4.18
C CYS A 28 12.26 -5.25 -3.95
N GLU A 29 13.20 -6.05 -4.46
CA GLU A 29 14.63 -5.72 -4.41
C GLU A 29 14.92 -4.35 -5.03
N SER A 30 15.58 -3.49 -4.24
CA SER A 30 15.83 -2.10 -4.61
C SER A 30 16.88 -1.93 -5.68
N LEU A 31 16.68 -0.90 -6.51
CA LEU A 31 17.71 -0.35 -7.40
C LEU A 31 18.55 0.68 -6.65
N THR A 32 19.83 0.73 -6.97
CA THR A 32 20.69 1.87 -6.64
C THR A 32 20.30 3.10 -7.46
N VAL A 33 20.68 4.29 -6.98
CA VAL A 33 20.49 5.54 -7.76
C VAL A 33 21.18 5.45 -9.12
N GLY A 34 22.38 4.85 -9.19
CA GLY A 34 23.12 4.70 -10.45
C GLY A 34 22.39 3.83 -11.48
N GLU A 35 21.82 2.71 -11.05
CA GLU A 35 21.03 1.83 -11.93
C GLU A 35 19.77 2.53 -12.44
N LEU A 36 19.07 3.27 -11.56
CA LEU A 36 17.88 4.02 -11.93
C LEU A 36 18.20 5.13 -12.95
N LEU A 37 19.26 5.91 -12.72
CA LEU A 37 19.70 6.95 -13.65
C LEU A 37 20.14 6.38 -15.01
N ALA A 38 20.69 5.17 -15.03
CA ALA A 38 21.12 4.52 -16.26
C ALA A 38 19.95 4.12 -17.18
N LEU A 39 18.70 4.12 -16.68
CA LEU A 39 17.52 3.80 -17.49
C LEU A 39 17.14 4.91 -18.48
N GLU A 40 17.59 6.15 -18.27
CA GLU A 40 17.24 7.29 -19.13
C GLU A 40 18.46 8.17 -19.43
N PRO A 41 18.85 8.33 -20.71
CA PRO A 41 19.94 9.22 -21.08
C PRO A 41 19.70 10.66 -20.61
N GLY A 42 20.71 11.27 -19.99
CA GLY A 42 20.63 12.64 -19.46
C GLY A 42 20.08 12.75 -18.03
N ALA A 43 19.64 11.64 -17.43
CA ALA A 43 19.07 11.66 -16.09
C ALA A 43 20.10 12.02 -15.00
N ALA A 44 21.35 11.58 -15.17
CA ALA A 44 22.41 11.88 -14.21
C ALA A 44 22.71 13.39 -14.15
N GLU A 45 22.78 14.05 -15.30
CA GLU A 45 22.92 15.50 -15.41
C GLU A 45 21.71 16.22 -14.83
N GLY A 46 20.50 15.71 -15.10
CA GLY A 46 19.26 16.25 -14.52
C GLY A 46 19.26 16.22 -12.99
N LEU A 47 19.68 15.10 -12.39
CA LEU A 47 19.81 15.01 -10.93
C LEU A 47 20.85 15.99 -10.39
N GLN A 48 21.99 16.17 -11.08
CA GLN A 48 23.03 17.13 -10.68
C GLN A 48 22.55 18.59 -10.75
N GLN A 49 21.56 18.90 -11.60
CA GLN A 49 20.94 20.22 -11.71
C GLN A 49 19.65 20.35 -10.88
N CYS A 50 19.30 19.32 -10.07
CA CYS A 50 18.08 19.35 -9.27
C CYS A 50 18.09 20.50 -8.26
N TRP A 51 17.01 21.28 -8.25
CA TRP A 51 16.83 22.37 -7.31
C TRP A 51 16.60 21.82 -5.89
N LEU A 52 17.32 22.38 -4.90
CA LEU A 52 17.23 21.94 -3.49
C LEU A 52 16.41 22.91 -2.61
N GLY A 53 15.48 23.65 -3.20
CA GLY A 53 14.47 24.40 -2.45
C GLY A 53 13.16 23.61 -2.29
N TYR A 54 12.15 24.25 -1.70
CA TYR A 54 10.81 23.67 -1.58
C TYR A 54 10.20 23.39 -2.97
N THR A 55 9.55 22.23 -3.10
CA THR A 55 8.67 21.88 -4.22
C THR A 55 7.24 22.35 -3.92
N GLU A 56 6.32 22.17 -4.87
CA GLU A 56 4.89 22.40 -4.62
C GLU A 56 4.39 21.45 -3.51
N SER A 57 3.54 21.94 -2.61
CA SER A 57 3.02 21.11 -1.50
C SER A 57 2.29 19.85 -1.99
N GLN A 58 1.69 19.92 -3.18
CA GLN A 58 1.01 18.80 -3.83
C GLN A 58 1.98 17.75 -4.40
N GLY A 59 3.25 18.11 -4.59
CA GLY A 59 4.26 17.41 -5.40
C GLY A 59 4.52 18.11 -6.73
N SER A 60 5.72 17.96 -7.28
CA SER A 60 6.11 18.56 -8.56
C SER A 60 5.15 18.19 -9.69
N PRO A 61 4.87 19.13 -10.61
CA PRO A 61 4.03 18.86 -11.78
C PRO A 61 4.49 17.66 -12.60
N GLU A 62 5.81 17.48 -12.75
CA GLU A 62 6.40 16.35 -13.47
C GLU A 62 6.05 15.02 -12.80
N LEU A 63 6.25 14.89 -11.49
CA LEU A 63 5.90 13.67 -10.76
C LEU A 63 4.38 13.42 -10.79
N ARG A 64 3.56 14.45 -10.54
CA ARG A 64 2.10 14.32 -10.55
C ARG A 64 1.57 13.89 -11.92
N THR A 65 2.19 14.34 -13.01
CA THR A 65 1.84 13.92 -14.38
C THR A 65 2.09 12.43 -14.57
N GLU A 66 3.26 11.93 -14.17
CA GLU A 66 3.58 10.49 -14.30
C GLU A 66 2.71 9.61 -13.41
N ILE A 67 2.36 10.09 -12.20
CA ILE A 67 1.44 9.40 -11.30
C ILE A 67 0.02 9.37 -11.90
N ALA A 68 -0.49 10.50 -12.42
CA ALA A 68 -1.80 10.55 -13.06
C ALA A 68 -1.89 9.57 -14.24
N GLY A 69 -0.82 9.42 -15.01
CA GLY A 69 -0.69 8.41 -16.09
C GLY A 69 -0.72 6.94 -15.64
N LEU A 70 -0.87 6.65 -14.33
CA LEU A 70 -1.15 5.32 -13.80
C LEU A 70 -2.66 5.00 -13.74
N TYR A 71 -3.52 5.98 -14.00
CA TYR A 71 -4.96 5.95 -13.79
C TYR A 71 -5.72 6.37 -15.07
N HIS A 72 -7.03 6.12 -15.12
CA HIS A 72 -7.86 6.43 -16.29
C HIS A 72 -8.74 7.67 -16.14
N GLN A 73 -9.17 8.01 -14.92
CA GLN A 73 -10.14 9.07 -14.61
C GLN A 73 -9.55 10.15 -13.68
N ILE A 74 -8.23 10.22 -13.59
CA ILE A 74 -7.48 11.02 -12.62
C ILE A 74 -6.55 11.94 -13.39
N ASP A 75 -6.63 13.24 -13.10
CA ASP A 75 -5.72 14.26 -13.63
C ASP A 75 -4.66 14.63 -12.58
N LEU A 76 -3.66 15.44 -12.97
CA LEU A 76 -2.59 15.87 -12.06
C LEU A 76 -3.09 16.58 -10.78
N ASP A 77 -4.27 17.19 -10.85
CA ASP A 77 -4.88 17.91 -9.72
C ASP A 77 -5.62 16.97 -8.77
N ASP A 78 -5.85 15.71 -9.15
CA ASP A 78 -6.42 14.65 -8.30
C ASP A 78 -5.33 13.88 -7.50
N ILE A 79 -4.06 14.26 -7.68
CA ILE A 79 -2.89 13.62 -7.06
C ILE A 79 -2.32 14.49 -5.95
N LEU A 80 -2.17 13.92 -4.76
CA LEU A 80 -1.44 14.52 -3.65
C LEU A 80 -0.29 13.60 -3.22
N VAL A 81 0.94 14.06 -3.45
CA VAL A 81 2.18 13.34 -3.12
C VAL A 81 2.48 13.47 -1.63
N HIS A 82 3.01 12.39 -1.05
CA HIS A 82 3.30 12.20 0.37
C HIS A 82 4.66 11.52 0.56
N ALA A 83 5.24 11.67 1.74
CA ALA A 83 6.49 11.07 2.20
C ALA A 83 6.32 9.56 2.47
N GLY A 84 6.08 8.80 1.40
CA GLY A 84 5.70 7.40 1.46
C GLY A 84 4.21 7.21 1.78
N ALA A 85 3.79 5.95 1.85
CA ALA A 85 2.40 5.59 2.13
C ALA A 85 1.97 5.96 3.56
N GLU A 86 2.88 5.89 4.53
CA GLU A 86 2.55 6.11 5.94
C GLU A 86 2.09 7.54 6.22
N GLU A 87 2.71 8.55 5.58
CA GLU A 87 2.22 9.93 5.73
C GLU A 87 0.81 10.07 5.13
N ALA A 88 0.54 9.45 3.98
CA ALA A 88 -0.80 9.49 3.37
C ALA A 88 -1.87 8.84 4.28
N ILE A 89 -1.57 7.68 4.88
CA ILE A 89 -2.45 7.03 5.85
C ILE A 89 -2.66 7.93 7.06
N PHE A 90 -1.58 8.46 7.64
CA PHE A 90 -1.67 9.33 8.80
C PHE A 90 -2.49 10.59 8.53
N ASN A 91 -2.26 11.24 7.39
CA ASN A 91 -2.98 12.45 6.99
C ASN A 91 -4.45 12.15 6.73
N PHE A 92 -4.78 11.07 6.02
CA PHE A 92 -6.17 10.70 5.77
C PHE A 92 -6.92 10.48 7.09
N MET A 93 -6.36 9.67 7.98
CA MET A 93 -7.04 9.31 9.24
C MET A 93 -7.23 10.50 10.19
N ASN A 94 -6.37 11.52 10.15
CA ASN A 94 -6.50 12.71 11.01
C ASN A 94 -7.24 13.88 10.34
N ALA A 95 -7.22 13.98 9.01
CA ALA A 95 -7.84 15.10 8.30
C ALA A 95 -9.30 14.83 7.92
N VAL A 96 -9.69 13.55 7.81
CA VAL A 96 -10.98 13.14 7.24
C VAL A 96 -11.93 12.55 8.28
N LEU A 97 -11.40 12.04 9.38
CA LEU A 97 -12.19 11.36 10.42
C LEU A 97 -12.31 12.22 11.68
N ASP A 98 -13.48 12.17 12.28
CA ASP A 98 -13.77 12.80 13.56
C ASP A 98 -13.90 11.76 14.69
N PRO A 99 -13.65 12.14 15.96
CA PRO A 99 -13.93 11.27 17.10
C PRO A 99 -15.39 10.79 17.08
N GLY A 100 -15.59 9.48 17.18
CA GLY A 100 -16.90 8.84 17.11
C GLY A 100 -17.32 8.35 15.72
N ASP A 101 -16.59 8.70 14.65
CA ASP A 101 -16.77 8.06 13.35
C ASP A 101 -16.46 6.56 13.45
N HIS A 102 -17.20 5.76 12.69
CA HIS A 102 -17.00 4.33 12.60
C HIS A 102 -16.22 3.95 11.34
N VAL A 103 -15.15 3.18 11.52
CA VAL A 103 -14.26 2.67 10.47
C VAL A 103 -14.35 1.15 10.42
N ILE A 104 -14.67 0.62 9.25
CA ILE A 104 -14.56 -0.82 8.97
C ILE A 104 -13.23 -1.05 8.25
N VAL A 105 -12.39 -1.95 8.76
CA VAL A 105 -11.04 -2.17 8.23
C VAL A 105 -10.78 -3.64 7.99
N HIS A 106 -10.29 -3.98 6.79
CA HIS A 106 -9.76 -5.31 6.46
C HIS A 106 -8.74 -5.74 7.53
N SER A 107 -8.84 -6.97 8.03
CA SER A 107 -7.98 -7.51 9.08
C SER A 107 -7.57 -8.96 8.83
N PRO A 108 -6.33 -9.39 9.14
CA PRO A 108 -5.20 -8.58 9.61
C PRO A 108 -4.80 -7.51 8.58
N CYS A 109 -4.06 -6.48 8.95
CA CYS A 109 -3.61 -5.44 8.02
C CYS A 109 -2.42 -4.66 8.58
N TYR A 110 -1.84 -3.79 7.75
CA TYR A 110 -0.81 -2.85 8.19
C TYR A 110 -1.33 -1.95 9.31
N GLN A 111 -0.60 -1.90 10.44
CA GLN A 111 -1.14 -1.39 11.71
C GLN A 111 -1.70 0.03 11.63
N SER A 112 -1.05 0.92 10.89
CA SER A 112 -1.49 2.31 10.74
C SER A 112 -2.85 2.48 10.09
N LEU A 113 -3.30 1.51 9.26
CA LEU A 113 -4.62 1.52 8.61
C LEU A 113 -5.78 1.49 9.61
N TYR A 114 -5.53 1.18 10.87
CA TYR A 114 -6.53 1.22 11.93
C TYR A 114 -6.10 2.00 13.16
N GLU A 115 -4.80 1.94 13.51
CA GLU A 115 -4.34 2.40 14.82
C GLU A 115 -4.35 3.93 14.91
N VAL A 116 -4.11 4.61 13.78
CA VAL A 116 -4.20 6.08 13.71
C VAL A 116 -5.65 6.54 13.93
N ALA A 117 -6.62 5.92 13.24
CA ALA A 117 -8.05 6.21 13.43
C ALA A 117 -8.51 5.93 14.86
N ARG A 118 -8.10 4.79 15.44
CA ARG A 118 -8.36 4.46 16.85
C ARG A 118 -7.81 5.53 17.80
N ALA A 119 -6.58 5.96 17.57
CA ALA A 119 -5.90 6.96 18.38
C ALA A 119 -6.55 8.36 18.26
N ALA A 120 -7.19 8.65 17.12
CA ALA A 120 -8.00 9.83 16.88
C ALA A 120 -9.41 9.77 17.51
N GLY A 121 -9.80 8.64 18.10
CA GLY A 121 -11.09 8.47 18.78
C GLY A 121 -12.19 7.86 17.92
N CYS A 122 -11.86 7.26 16.78
CA CYS A 122 -12.80 6.51 15.96
C CYS A 122 -13.17 5.16 16.59
N GLN A 123 -14.36 4.67 16.26
CA GLN A 123 -14.79 3.31 16.52
C GLN A 123 -14.29 2.40 15.39
N LEU A 124 -13.84 1.19 15.73
CA LEU A 124 -13.30 0.25 14.76
C LEU A 124 -14.10 -1.05 14.73
N THR A 125 -14.42 -1.52 13.52
CA THR A 125 -14.87 -2.88 13.25
C THR A 125 -13.86 -3.58 12.34
N ARG A 126 -13.40 -4.76 12.76
CA ARG A 126 -12.45 -5.59 12.00
C ARG A 126 -13.20 -6.48 11.02
N TRP A 127 -13.01 -6.25 9.73
CA TRP A 127 -13.47 -7.14 8.68
C TRP A 127 -12.43 -8.24 8.48
N ALA A 128 -12.57 -9.29 9.27
CA ALA A 128 -11.57 -10.34 9.40
C ALA A 128 -11.59 -11.32 8.21
N THR A 129 -10.41 -11.76 7.78
CA THR A 129 -10.20 -12.86 6.84
C THR A 129 -9.44 -14.00 7.52
N ALA A 130 -9.54 -15.21 6.97
CA ALA A 130 -8.90 -16.40 7.52
C ALA A 130 -8.24 -17.26 6.45
N GLU A 131 -7.13 -17.91 6.80
CA GLU A 131 -6.41 -18.84 5.91
C GLU A 131 -7.31 -19.98 5.42
N ALA A 132 -8.20 -20.50 6.28
CA ALA A 132 -9.12 -21.59 5.95
C ALA A 132 -10.15 -21.23 4.85
N GLU A 133 -10.30 -19.94 4.57
CA GLU A 133 -11.18 -19.39 3.53
C GLU A 133 -10.37 -18.73 2.41
N ASP A 134 -9.10 -19.14 2.24
CA ASP A 134 -8.14 -18.57 1.28
C ASP A 134 -8.01 -17.04 1.38
N TRP A 135 -8.18 -16.50 2.59
CA TRP A 135 -8.18 -15.07 2.91
C TRP A 135 -9.27 -14.24 2.20
N THR A 136 -10.32 -14.89 1.72
CA THR A 136 -11.42 -14.21 1.03
C THR A 136 -12.18 -13.26 1.96
N LEU A 137 -12.69 -12.19 1.38
CA LEU A 137 -13.42 -11.13 2.07
C LEU A 137 -14.93 -11.37 1.98
N ASP A 138 -15.61 -11.46 3.12
CA ASP A 138 -17.07 -11.63 3.18
C ASP A 138 -17.79 -10.27 3.03
N LEU A 139 -18.25 -9.98 1.82
CA LEU A 139 -18.98 -8.75 1.48
C LEU A 139 -20.38 -8.68 2.11
N ALA A 140 -21.02 -9.83 2.36
CA ALA A 140 -22.32 -9.85 3.03
C ALA A 140 -22.16 -9.51 4.51
N TRP A 141 -21.10 -10.01 5.13
CA TRP A 141 -20.71 -9.61 6.48
C TRP A 141 -20.44 -8.10 6.54
N LEU A 142 -19.69 -7.55 5.58
CA LEU A 142 -19.41 -6.12 5.51
C LEU A 142 -20.70 -5.30 5.54
N GLU A 143 -21.66 -5.61 4.65
CA GLU A 143 -22.92 -4.86 4.55
C GLU A 143 -23.74 -4.91 5.85
N GLN A 144 -23.74 -6.04 6.56
CA GLN A 144 -24.44 -6.20 7.84
C GLN A 144 -23.81 -5.41 9.00
N HIS A 145 -22.52 -5.06 8.90
CA HIS A 145 -21.77 -4.37 9.96
C HIS A 145 -21.62 -2.87 9.71
N ILE A 146 -22.23 -2.34 8.64
CA ILE A 146 -22.36 -0.90 8.42
C ILE A 146 -23.33 -0.32 9.47
N GLN A 147 -22.81 0.61 10.26
CA GLN A 147 -23.53 1.40 11.26
C GLN A 147 -23.92 2.78 10.71
N PRO A 148 -24.89 3.49 11.32
CA PRO A 148 -25.30 4.84 10.89
C PRO A 148 -24.17 5.88 10.89
N ASN A 149 -23.16 5.71 11.74
CA ASN A 149 -21.95 6.56 11.81
C ASN A 149 -20.75 5.98 11.05
N THR A 150 -20.94 4.96 10.21
CA THR A 150 -19.84 4.44 9.37
C THR A 150 -19.43 5.51 8.38
N LYS A 151 -18.15 5.87 8.39
CA LYS A 151 -17.60 6.91 7.53
C LYS A 151 -16.75 6.34 6.41
N VAL A 152 -15.94 5.33 6.71
CA VAL A 152 -14.96 4.78 5.78
C VAL A 152 -14.85 3.26 5.88
N ILE A 153 -14.68 2.63 4.73
CA ILE A 153 -14.20 1.25 4.60
C ILE A 153 -12.73 1.32 4.16
N VAL A 154 -11.85 0.64 4.88
CA VAL A 154 -10.42 0.59 4.63
C VAL A 154 -10.04 -0.80 4.15
N VAL A 155 -9.47 -0.88 2.95
CA VAL A 155 -9.08 -2.15 2.30
C VAL A 155 -7.65 -2.05 1.82
N ASN A 156 -6.86 -3.10 2.04
CA ASN A 156 -5.57 -3.28 1.37
C ASN A 156 -5.65 -4.47 0.42
N CYS A 157 -5.48 -4.22 -0.88
CA CYS A 157 -5.51 -5.24 -1.93
C CYS A 157 -4.66 -4.79 -3.16
N PRO A 158 -3.68 -5.59 -3.63
CA PRO A 158 -3.24 -6.85 -3.06
C PRO A 158 -2.80 -6.77 -1.59
N HIS A 159 -3.10 -7.81 -0.83
CA HIS A 159 -3.17 -7.71 0.63
C HIS A 159 -1.87 -8.07 1.34
N ASN A 160 -1.33 -7.17 2.17
CA ASN A 160 -0.27 -7.44 3.14
C ASN A 160 -0.86 -7.94 4.47
N PRO A 161 -0.52 -9.15 4.94
CA PRO A 161 0.66 -9.97 4.55
C PRO A 161 0.40 -11.12 3.57
N THR A 162 -0.86 -11.41 3.28
CA THR A 162 -1.27 -12.70 2.68
C THR A 162 -0.95 -12.86 1.19
N GLY A 163 -0.79 -11.77 0.46
CA GLY A 163 -0.79 -11.75 -1.02
C GLY A 163 -2.14 -12.09 -1.64
N TYR A 164 -3.23 -12.05 -0.85
CA TYR A 164 -4.60 -12.17 -1.34
C TYR A 164 -4.92 -11.07 -2.36
N LEU A 165 -5.70 -11.45 -3.37
CA LEU A 165 -6.20 -10.58 -4.42
C LEU A 165 -7.68 -10.90 -4.65
N MET A 166 -8.54 -9.90 -4.45
CA MET A 166 -9.96 -10.03 -4.76
C MET A 166 -10.20 -10.07 -6.27
N SER A 167 -11.32 -10.64 -6.69
CA SER A 167 -11.74 -10.58 -8.10
C SER A 167 -12.27 -9.20 -8.46
N GLN A 168 -12.31 -8.88 -9.75
CA GLN A 168 -12.94 -7.67 -10.26
C GLN A 168 -14.42 -7.59 -9.86
N ASP A 169 -15.14 -8.71 -9.90
CA ASP A 169 -16.54 -8.78 -9.45
C ASP A 169 -16.69 -8.43 -7.96
N ALA A 170 -15.80 -8.92 -7.11
CA ALA A 170 -15.80 -8.61 -5.68
C ALA A 170 -15.46 -7.13 -5.42
N GLN A 171 -14.50 -6.56 -6.18
CA GLN A 171 -14.19 -5.12 -6.12
C GLN A 171 -15.39 -4.28 -6.52
N GLN A 172 -16.09 -4.67 -7.59
CA GLN A 172 -17.30 -3.99 -8.06
C GLN A 172 -18.41 -4.04 -7.00
N GLN A 173 -18.65 -5.20 -6.38
CA GLN A 173 -19.63 -5.34 -5.30
C GLN A 173 -19.27 -4.50 -4.06
N LEU A 174 -17.99 -4.48 -3.66
CA LEU A 174 -17.51 -3.62 -2.58
C LEU A 174 -17.79 -2.14 -2.87
N ILE A 175 -17.52 -1.69 -4.09
CA ILE A 175 -17.79 -0.32 -4.52
C ILE A 175 -19.29 -0.02 -4.53
N GLU A 176 -20.12 -0.96 -4.96
CA GLU A 176 -21.58 -0.81 -4.92
C GLU A 176 -22.12 -0.67 -3.50
N ILE A 177 -21.59 -1.46 -2.55
CA ILE A 177 -21.91 -1.33 -1.12
C ILE A 177 -21.48 0.06 -0.62
N ALA A 178 -20.22 0.46 -0.85
CA ALA A 178 -19.71 1.75 -0.42
C ALA A 178 -20.55 2.91 -0.99
N ARG A 179 -20.89 2.86 -2.28
CA ARG A 179 -21.71 3.87 -2.95
C ARG A 179 -23.14 3.92 -2.42
N ARG A 180 -23.79 2.77 -2.20
CA ARG A 180 -25.16 2.68 -1.65
C ARG A 180 -25.28 3.36 -0.30
N HIS A 181 -24.24 3.24 0.52
CA HIS A 181 -24.17 3.83 1.85
C HIS A 181 -23.45 5.19 1.90
N ASN A 182 -23.02 5.73 0.76
CA ASN A 182 -22.23 6.97 0.64
C ASN A 182 -20.99 6.99 1.56
N LEU A 183 -20.28 5.86 1.63
CA LEU A 183 -19.08 5.69 2.43
C LEU A 183 -17.85 6.08 1.63
N LEU A 184 -16.82 6.60 2.31
CA LEU A 184 -15.48 6.69 1.73
C LEU A 184 -14.88 5.28 1.60
N LEU A 185 -14.11 5.06 0.53
CA LEU A 185 -13.34 3.83 0.35
C LEU A 185 -11.85 4.18 0.32
N PHE A 186 -11.15 3.97 1.44
CA PHE A 186 -9.70 4.11 1.47
C PHE A 186 -9.08 2.79 1.01
N PHE A 187 -8.54 2.80 -0.21
CA PHE A 187 -8.03 1.61 -0.87
C PHE A 187 -6.51 1.70 -0.94
N ASP A 188 -5.85 0.93 -0.08
CA ASP A 188 -4.40 0.71 -0.10
C ASP A 188 -4.04 -0.25 -1.23
N GLU A 189 -3.55 0.33 -2.34
CA GLU A 189 -3.19 -0.33 -3.59
C GLU A 189 -1.67 -0.39 -3.79
N VAL A 190 -0.87 -0.36 -2.72
CA VAL A 190 0.59 -0.24 -2.84
C VAL A 190 1.24 -1.38 -3.64
N TYR A 191 0.60 -2.54 -3.75
CA TYR A 191 1.07 -3.69 -4.54
C TYR A 191 0.46 -3.78 -5.95
N ARG A 192 -0.39 -2.83 -6.37
CA ARG A 192 -0.98 -2.81 -7.72
C ARG A 192 0.14 -2.78 -8.76
N GLY A 193 0.07 -3.67 -9.76
CA GLY A 193 1.12 -3.92 -10.75
C GLY A 193 2.04 -5.09 -10.42
N LEU A 194 1.92 -5.71 -9.23
CA LEU A 194 2.64 -6.93 -8.87
C LEU A 194 1.76 -8.19 -8.92
N GLU A 195 0.67 -8.17 -9.67
CA GLU A 195 -0.15 -9.36 -9.93
C GLU A 195 0.62 -10.35 -10.81
N TYR A 196 0.69 -11.62 -10.39
CA TYR A 196 1.48 -12.62 -11.11
C TYR A 196 0.89 -12.97 -12.48
N ARG A 197 -0.40 -12.73 -12.64
CA ARG A 197 -1.13 -12.85 -13.90
C ARG A 197 -1.59 -11.44 -14.30
N PRO A 198 -1.15 -10.91 -15.44
CA PRO A 198 -1.53 -9.55 -15.86
C PRO A 198 -3.04 -9.32 -15.94
N GLU A 199 -3.81 -10.35 -16.29
CA GLU A 199 -5.27 -10.30 -16.36
C GLU A 199 -5.97 -10.18 -15.00
N ASP A 200 -5.27 -10.49 -13.90
CA ASP A 200 -5.80 -10.39 -12.54
C ASP A 200 -5.64 -8.96 -11.96
N GLN A 201 -4.89 -8.07 -12.65
CA GLN A 201 -4.69 -6.69 -12.21
C GLN A 201 -6.05 -5.96 -12.09
N LEU A 202 -6.30 -5.40 -10.90
CA LEU A 202 -7.52 -4.65 -10.64
C LEU A 202 -7.40 -3.22 -11.20
N PRO A 203 -8.49 -2.65 -11.74
CA PRO A 203 -8.58 -1.21 -11.95
C PRO A 203 -8.42 -0.49 -10.61
N ALA A 204 -7.86 0.73 -10.64
CA ALA A 204 -7.76 1.52 -9.43
C ALA A 204 -9.14 1.91 -8.90
N ALA A 205 -9.35 1.84 -7.59
CA ALA A 205 -10.63 2.16 -6.97
C ALA A 205 -11.10 3.59 -7.29
N CYS A 206 -10.18 4.56 -7.34
CA CYS A 206 -10.48 5.95 -7.68
C CYS A 206 -11.03 6.11 -9.11
N ASP A 207 -10.68 5.22 -10.05
CA ASP A 207 -11.25 5.22 -11.41
C ASP A 207 -12.72 4.77 -11.41
N LEU A 208 -13.08 3.87 -10.49
CA LEU A 208 -14.39 3.24 -10.42
C LEU A 208 -15.38 3.95 -9.48
N TYR A 209 -14.89 4.65 -8.46
CA TYR A 209 -15.72 5.28 -7.44
C TYR A 209 -15.25 6.69 -7.08
N GLU A 210 -16.20 7.62 -7.08
CA GLU A 210 -16.00 9.05 -6.82
C GLU A 210 -15.50 9.36 -5.40
N ASN A 211 -15.85 8.50 -4.42
CA ASN A 211 -15.40 8.63 -3.03
C ASN A 211 -14.33 7.59 -2.66
N ALA A 212 -13.66 7.00 -3.65
CA ALA A 212 -12.48 6.19 -3.41
C ALA A 212 -11.21 7.06 -3.32
N ILE A 213 -10.32 6.65 -2.43
CA ILE A 213 -8.98 7.19 -2.24
C ILE A 213 -8.02 6.03 -2.51
N SER A 214 -7.38 6.04 -3.67
CA SER A 214 -6.38 5.04 -4.04
C SER A 214 -5.01 5.47 -3.53
N LEU A 215 -4.40 4.68 -2.65
CA LEU A 215 -3.07 4.90 -2.10
C LEU A 215 -2.03 4.11 -2.91
N GLY A 216 -1.00 4.80 -3.39
CA GLY A 216 0.14 4.22 -4.09
C GLY A 216 1.47 4.61 -3.48
N VAL A 217 2.53 3.87 -3.80
CA VAL A 217 3.87 4.12 -3.26
C VAL A 217 4.99 3.59 -4.16
N MET A 218 6.14 4.26 -4.13
CA MET A 218 7.36 3.81 -4.82
C MET A 218 8.02 2.60 -4.14
N SER A 219 7.70 2.32 -2.87
CA SER A 219 8.41 1.32 -2.06
C SER A 219 8.14 -0.12 -2.46
N LYS A 220 6.94 -0.43 -2.98
CA LYS A 220 6.48 -1.81 -3.16
C LYS A 220 6.67 -2.27 -4.60
N THR A 221 5.71 -1.99 -5.48
CA THR A 221 5.76 -2.34 -6.90
C THR A 221 7.07 -1.97 -7.60
N TYR A 222 7.64 -0.82 -7.23
CA TYR A 222 8.85 -0.30 -7.89
C TYR A 222 10.15 -0.62 -7.14
N GLY A 223 10.11 -1.16 -5.91
CA GLY A 223 11.29 -1.47 -5.10
C GLY A 223 12.10 -0.25 -4.63
N LEU A 224 11.56 0.97 -4.72
CA LEU A 224 12.28 2.21 -4.46
C LEU A 224 11.95 2.77 -3.07
N ALA A 225 12.05 1.93 -2.05
CA ALA A 225 11.68 2.29 -0.68
C ALA A 225 12.46 3.49 -0.15
N GLY A 226 13.75 3.60 -0.50
CA GLY A 226 14.63 4.70 -0.09
C GLY A 226 14.21 6.09 -0.58
N LEU A 227 13.38 6.19 -1.62
CA LEU A 227 12.91 7.50 -2.13
C LEU A 227 11.86 8.15 -1.22
N ARG A 228 11.18 7.37 -0.38
CA ARG A 228 10.10 7.86 0.49
C ARG A 228 9.05 8.68 -0.26
N ILE A 229 8.60 8.19 -1.43
CA ILE A 229 7.53 8.80 -2.22
C ILE A 229 6.31 7.87 -2.24
N GLY A 230 5.16 8.41 -1.83
CA GLY A 230 3.84 7.82 -1.97
C GLY A 230 2.84 8.90 -2.39
N TRP A 231 1.60 8.50 -2.67
CA TRP A 231 0.57 9.44 -3.09
C TRP A 231 -0.82 8.90 -2.81
N ILE A 232 -1.80 9.81 -2.77
CA ILE A 232 -3.21 9.45 -2.95
C ILE A 232 -3.68 9.98 -4.29
N ALA A 233 -4.56 9.21 -4.93
CA ALA A 233 -5.34 9.61 -6.10
C ALA A 233 -6.82 9.58 -5.71
N THR A 234 -7.52 10.71 -5.83
CA THR A 234 -8.93 10.80 -5.49
C THR A 234 -9.65 11.88 -6.29
N ARG A 235 -10.86 11.57 -6.75
CA ARG A 235 -11.77 12.55 -7.37
C ARG A 235 -12.57 13.34 -6.32
N ASN A 236 -12.52 12.93 -5.06
CA ASN A 236 -13.22 13.60 -3.98
C ASN A 236 -12.42 14.85 -3.54
N ARG A 237 -12.91 16.02 -3.95
CA ARG A 237 -12.24 17.30 -3.71
C ARG A 237 -12.24 17.73 -2.25
N GLU A 238 -13.25 17.34 -1.48
CA GLU A 238 -13.30 17.65 -0.04
C GLU A 238 -12.20 16.88 0.70
N VAL A 239 -12.05 15.58 0.42
CA VAL A 239 -10.97 14.75 1.00
C VAL A 239 -9.60 15.24 0.56
N TYR A 240 -9.42 15.53 -0.73
CA TYR A 240 -8.16 16.07 -1.25
C TYR A 240 -7.75 17.35 -0.52
N GLN A 241 -8.67 18.33 -0.39
CA GLN A 241 -8.39 19.61 0.24
C GLN A 241 -8.09 19.46 1.74
N ALA A 242 -8.83 18.60 2.44
CA ALA A 242 -8.57 18.32 3.85
C ALA A 242 -7.17 17.72 4.06
N MET A 243 -6.79 16.73 3.25
CA MET A 243 -5.45 16.12 3.32
C MET A 243 -4.35 17.11 2.93
N ALA A 244 -4.55 17.92 1.89
CA ALA A 244 -3.56 18.92 1.46
C ALA A 244 -3.31 19.97 2.54
N ALA A 245 -4.36 20.49 3.18
CA ALA A 245 -4.24 21.43 4.29
C ALA A 245 -3.58 20.80 5.53
N PHE A 246 -3.88 19.52 5.81
CA PHE A 246 -3.26 18.82 6.94
C PHE A 246 -1.77 18.53 6.70
N LYS A 247 -1.37 18.26 5.45
CA LYS A 247 0.02 18.01 5.06
C LYS A 247 0.97 19.17 5.40
N ASP A 248 0.47 20.40 5.45
CA ASP A 248 1.23 21.57 5.89
C ASP A 248 1.77 21.42 7.33
N TYR A 249 1.13 20.60 8.16
CA TYR A 249 1.57 20.30 9.53
C TYR A 249 2.51 19.11 9.64
N THR A 250 2.66 18.29 8.59
CA THR A 250 3.52 17.11 8.60
C THR A 250 4.84 17.36 7.88
N THR A 251 4.80 17.65 6.59
CA THR A 251 6.01 17.71 5.75
C THR A 251 6.09 18.93 4.85
N ILE A 252 5.02 19.71 4.69
CA ILE A 252 4.93 20.84 3.74
C ILE A 252 4.99 20.33 2.29
N CYS A 253 6.17 19.95 1.80
CA CYS A 253 6.37 19.35 0.47
C CYS A 253 7.30 18.13 0.57
N ASN A 254 7.50 17.42 -0.54
CA ASN A 254 8.38 16.26 -0.59
C ASN A 254 9.84 16.68 -0.92
N SER A 255 10.76 15.72 -0.82
CA SER A 255 12.17 15.91 -1.16
C SER A 255 12.35 16.02 -2.68
N ALA A 256 12.80 17.18 -3.18
CA ALA A 256 12.94 17.44 -4.61
C ALA A 256 13.79 16.39 -5.37
N PRO A 257 14.96 15.95 -4.86
CA PRO A 257 15.71 14.86 -5.51
C PRO A 257 14.94 13.54 -5.55
N SER A 258 14.14 13.26 -4.53
CA SER A 258 13.34 12.02 -4.48
C SER A 258 12.17 12.08 -5.45
N GLU A 259 11.53 13.24 -5.61
CA GLU A 259 10.50 13.44 -6.61
C GLU A 259 11.05 13.30 -8.03
N TYR A 260 12.23 13.86 -8.30
CA TYR A 260 12.92 13.71 -9.59
C TYR A 260 13.16 12.24 -9.93
N LEU A 261 13.74 11.48 -8.99
CA LEU A 261 14.03 10.06 -9.17
C LEU A 261 12.73 9.23 -9.28
N ALA A 262 11.68 9.59 -8.55
CA ALA A 262 10.39 8.90 -8.66
C ALA A 262 9.72 9.15 -10.01
N ALA A 263 9.76 10.37 -10.53
CA ALA A 263 9.22 10.70 -11.86
C ALA A 263 9.97 9.93 -12.96
N LEU A 264 11.31 9.87 -12.86
CA LEU A 264 12.14 9.04 -13.73
C LEU A 264 11.75 7.56 -13.67
N ALA A 265 11.60 7.01 -12.47
CA ALA A 265 11.21 5.61 -12.30
C ALA A 265 9.83 5.32 -12.90
N LEU A 266 8.86 6.25 -12.79
CA LEU A 266 7.53 6.07 -13.35
C LEU A 266 7.51 6.14 -14.88
N ARG A 267 8.34 6.97 -15.51
CA ARG A 267 8.57 6.91 -16.98
C ARG A 267 9.10 5.56 -17.43
N GLN A 268 9.94 4.94 -16.59
CA GLN A 268 10.55 3.64 -16.82
C GLN A 268 9.80 2.48 -16.14
N LYS A 269 8.54 2.70 -15.73
CA LYS A 269 7.77 1.74 -14.91
C LYS A 269 7.70 0.34 -15.49
N GLY A 270 7.58 0.22 -16.82
CA GLY A 270 7.45 -1.07 -17.49
C GLY A 270 8.64 -1.98 -17.22
N ALA A 271 9.85 -1.49 -17.43
CA ALA A 271 11.08 -2.25 -17.23
C ALA A 271 11.30 -2.62 -15.74
N ILE A 272 10.99 -1.70 -14.83
CA ILE A 272 11.13 -1.92 -13.38
C ILE A 272 10.13 -2.99 -12.90
N VAL A 273 8.86 -2.88 -13.30
CA VAL A 273 7.81 -3.83 -12.90
C VAL A 273 8.06 -5.20 -13.50
N GLU A 274 8.47 -5.29 -14.77
CA GLU A 274 8.82 -6.55 -15.42
C GLU A 274 9.94 -7.28 -14.66
N ARG A 275 11.06 -6.59 -14.37
CA ARG A 275 12.16 -7.12 -13.55
C ARG A 275 11.65 -7.65 -12.20
N ASN A 276 10.85 -6.86 -11.50
CA ASN A 276 10.38 -7.20 -10.16
C ASN A 276 9.42 -8.41 -10.18
N LEU A 277 8.55 -8.51 -11.19
CA LEU A 277 7.67 -9.66 -11.40
C LEU A 277 8.46 -10.93 -11.75
N GLU A 278 9.52 -10.85 -12.56
CA GLU A 278 10.38 -12.00 -12.86
C GLU A 278 11.03 -12.57 -11.59
N ILE A 279 11.60 -11.70 -10.75
CA ILE A 279 12.20 -12.08 -9.47
C ILE A 279 11.14 -12.71 -8.55
N ALA A 280 9.99 -12.05 -8.39
CA ALA A 280 8.92 -12.54 -7.51
C ALA A 280 8.39 -13.91 -7.95
N LYS A 281 8.14 -14.11 -9.25
CA LYS A 281 7.68 -15.40 -9.81
C LYS A 281 8.71 -16.51 -9.66
N HIS A 282 9.98 -16.20 -9.89
CA HIS A 282 11.07 -17.15 -9.67
C HIS A 282 11.13 -17.60 -8.20
N ASN A 283 11.12 -16.63 -7.28
CA ASN A 283 11.16 -16.90 -5.84
C ASN A 283 9.92 -17.65 -5.36
N LEU A 284 8.74 -17.34 -5.89
CA LEU A 284 7.50 -18.06 -5.58
C LEU A 284 7.59 -19.54 -5.97
N ALA A 285 8.16 -19.88 -7.12
CA ALA A 285 8.35 -21.28 -7.52
C ALA A 285 9.25 -22.05 -6.55
N LEU A 286 10.29 -21.39 -6.03
CA LEU A 286 11.17 -21.94 -5.00
C LEU A 286 10.42 -22.12 -3.67
N LEU A 287 9.63 -21.12 -3.25
CA LEU A 287 8.83 -21.16 -2.03
C LEU A 287 7.75 -22.24 -2.08
N ASN A 288 7.02 -22.37 -3.18
CA ASN A 288 6.04 -23.45 -3.38
C ASN A 288 6.71 -24.82 -3.17
N SER A 289 7.85 -25.03 -3.84
CA SER A 289 8.62 -26.28 -3.70
C SER A 289 9.11 -26.51 -2.25
N PHE A 290 9.44 -25.44 -1.52
CA PHE A 290 9.84 -25.53 -0.11
C PHE A 290 8.66 -25.91 0.78
N PHE A 291 7.54 -25.20 0.69
CA PHE A 291 6.38 -25.47 1.54
C PHE A 291 5.73 -26.83 1.25
N ASP A 292 5.75 -27.31 0.01
CA ASP A 292 5.33 -28.66 -0.34
C ASP A 292 6.16 -29.73 0.40
N ARG A 293 7.48 -29.55 0.47
CA ARG A 293 8.38 -30.45 1.23
C ARG A 293 8.18 -30.38 2.74
N HIS A 294 7.70 -29.24 3.25
CA HIS A 294 7.56 -28.97 4.68
C HIS A 294 6.09 -28.86 5.14
N GLN A 295 5.15 -29.48 4.42
CA GLN A 295 3.71 -29.44 4.73
C GLN A 295 3.31 -29.96 6.13
N ALA A 296 4.18 -30.75 6.76
CA ALA A 296 3.98 -31.21 8.15
C ALA A 296 4.22 -30.09 9.18
N ILE A 297 4.98 -29.05 8.80
CA ILE A 297 5.37 -27.92 9.66
C ILE A 297 4.57 -26.67 9.29
N PHE A 298 4.27 -26.46 8.01
CA PHE A 298 3.62 -25.25 7.53
C PHE A 298 2.29 -25.52 6.79
N SER A 299 1.36 -24.57 6.90
CA SER A 299 0.29 -24.37 5.91
C SER A 299 0.70 -23.26 4.94
N TRP A 300 0.24 -23.38 3.70
CA TRP A 300 0.68 -22.53 2.61
C TRP A 300 -0.47 -22.25 1.65
N VAL A 301 -0.87 -20.98 1.60
CA VAL A 301 -1.74 -20.43 0.57
C VAL A 301 -0.85 -19.56 -0.32
N PRO A 302 -0.56 -19.99 -1.57
CA PRO A 302 0.30 -19.21 -2.45
C PRO A 302 -0.29 -17.82 -2.71
N PRO A 303 0.51 -16.74 -2.59
CA PRO A 303 0.06 -15.40 -2.92
C PRO A 303 -0.31 -15.30 -4.40
N LYS A 304 -1.24 -14.41 -4.74
CA LYS A 304 -1.62 -14.10 -6.14
C LYS A 304 -0.91 -12.86 -6.67
N ALA A 305 -0.38 -12.02 -5.78
CA ALA A 305 0.26 -10.77 -6.10
C ALA A 305 1.20 -10.31 -4.98
N GLY A 306 2.12 -9.40 -5.33
CA GLY A 306 3.08 -8.80 -4.41
C GLY A 306 4.35 -9.63 -4.18
N ALA A 307 5.27 -9.09 -3.40
CA ALA A 307 6.49 -9.76 -2.94
C ALA A 307 6.34 -10.25 -1.49
N ILE A 308 5.17 -10.82 -1.16
CA ILE A 308 4.75 -11.13 0.21
C ILE A 308 4.00 -12.46 0.25
N ALA A 309 4.04 -13.11 1.40
CA ALA A 309 3.19 -14.26 1.71
C ALA A 309 3.04 -14.44 3.22
N PHE A 310 2.07 -15.26 3.63
CA PHE A 310 1.75 -15.48 5.05
C PHE A 310 1.56 -16.97 5.37
N PRO A 311 2.65 -17.76 5.45
CA PRO A 311 2.58 -19.18 5.79
C PRO A 311 2.14 -19.37 7.24
N GLY A 312 1.24 -20.33 7.49
CA GLY A 312 0.85 -20.72 8.85
C GLY A 312 1.83 -21.73 9.45
N LEU A 313 2.04 -21.66 10.77
CA LEU A 313 2.87 -22.61 11.52
C LEU A 313 1.98 -23.67 12.19
N LYS A 314 2.23 -24.96 11.92
CA LYS A 314 1.47 -26.11 12.46
C LYS A 314 2.07 -26.71 13.73
N LEU A 315 3.23 -26.23 14.16
CA LEU A 315 3.88 -26.71 15.39
C LEU A 315 3.12 -26.21 16.63
N ASN A 316 3.17 -27.00 17.71
CA ASN A 316 2.56 -26.63 18.98
C ASN A 316 3.44 -25.63 19.77
N GLN A 317 3.75 -24.49 19.15
CA GLN A 317 4.46 -23.36 19.73
C GLN A 317 4.00 -22.04 19.09
N SER A 318 4.30 -20.90 19.71
CA SER A 318 3.98 -19.59 19.10
C SER A 318 4.93 -19.27 17.96
N VAL A 319 4.49 -18.40 17.05
CA VAL A 319 5.32 -17.92 15.93
C VAL A 319 6.50 -17.11 16.48
N GLU A 320 6.33 -16.34 17.54
CA GLU A 320 7.41 -15.59 18.18
C GLU A 320 8.49 -16.49 18.76
N ALA A 321 8.12 -17.62 19.38
CA ALA A 321 9.07 -18.60 19.87
C ALA A 321 9.82 -19.26 18.71
N PHE A 322 9.09 -19.67 17.67
CA PHE A 322 9.69 -20.28 16.47
C PHE A 322 10.67 -19.34 15.75
N CYS A 323 10.39 -18.05 15.69
CA CYS A 323 11.29 -17.06 15.07
C CYS A 323 12.49 -16.67 15.94
N ALA A 324 12.45 -16.95 17.25
CA ALA A 324 13.52 -16.61 18.19
C ALA A 324 14.57 -17.73 18.35
N ASP A 325 14.20 -18.97 18.04
CA ASP A 325 15.06 -20.16 18.04
C ASP A 325 16.08 -20.15 16.87
#